data_AF-A0A8T0FVY4-F1
#
_entry.id   AF-A0A8T0FVY4-F1
#
_cell.length_a   1.000
_cell.length_b   1.000
_cell.length_c   1.000
_cell.angle_alpha   90.00
_cell.angle_beta   90.00
_cell.angle_gamma   90.00
#
_symmetry.space_group_name_H-M   'P 1'
#
loop_
_entity.id
_entity.type
_entity.pdbx_description
1 polymer ?
#
loop_
_entity_poly.entity_id
_entity_poly.type
_entity_poly.pdbx_seq_one_letter_code
_entity_poly.pdbx_strand_id
1 'polypeptide(L)'
;MEKKELIDVVVCISESKDPLLCSKFAACERLMSPRVLFALEECKREIVPEGIKRCTPYSVVFEKPEIPEKIFDCVVEKVEKLTLPEKKIMLNFEECTKILFEEGCEKKKV
;
A
#
# COMPACT_ATOMS: atom_id res chain seq x y z
N MET A 1 -4.85 11.49 -3.00
CA MET A 1 -5.59 10.26 -3.38
C MET A 1 -6.64 9.99 -2.32
N GLU A 2 -7.83 9.49 -2.67
CA GLU A 2 -8.82 9.10 -1.66
C GLU A 2 -8.46 7.74 -1.02
N LYS A 3 -8.87 7.49 0.24
CA LYS A 3 -8.64 6.23 0.95
C LYS A 3 -9.07 5.02 0.11
N LYS A 4 -10.24 5.11 -0.52
CA LYS A 4 -10.82 4.04 -1.34
C LYS A 4 -9.95 3.72 -2.56
N GLU A 5 -9.47 4.73 -3.26
CA GLU A 5 -8.59 4.54 -4.43
C GLU A 5 -7.31 3.79 -4.02
N LEU A 6 -6.66 4.21 -2.93
CA LEU A 6 -5.44 3.54 -2.46
C LEU A 6 -5.70 2.07 -2.07
N ILE A 7 -6.84 1.80 -1.43
CA ILE A 7 -7.24 0.41 -1.09
C ILE A 7 -7.45 -0.40 -2.37
N ASP A 8 -8.13 0.14 -3.38
CA ASP A 8 -8.35 -0.54 -4.66
C ASP A 8 -7.02 -0.88 -5.36
N VAL A 9 -6.03 0.03 -5.30
CA VAL A 9 -4.66 -0.22 -5.80
C VAL A 9 -4.02 -1.40 -5.06
N VAL A 10 -4.04 -1.36 -3.72
CA VAL A 10 -3.42 -2.38 -2.86
C VAL A 10 -4.06 -3.75 -3.08
N VAL A 11 -5.39 -3.81 -3.14
CA VAL A 11 -6.14 -5.03 -3.39
C VAL A 11 -5.81 -5.59 -4.77
N CYS A 12 -5.85 -4.76 -5.82
CA CYS A 12 -5.53 -5.23 -7.16
C CYS A 12 -4.10 -5.78 -7.26
N ILE A 13 -3.10 -5.06 -6.73
CA ILE A 13 -1.71 -5.53 -6.77
C ILE A 13 -1.58 -6.85 -6.00
N SER A 14 -2.21 -6.96 -4.83
CA SER A 14 -2.25 -8.18 -4.02
C SER A 14 -2.88 -9.36 -4.76
N GLU A 15 -3.99 -9.14 -5.47
CA GLU A 15 -4.70 -10.18 -6.22
C GLU A 15 -4.04 -10.52 -7.55
N SER A 16 -3.30 -9.59 -8.15
CA SER A 16 -2.65 -9.76 -9.44
C SER A 16 -1.67 -10.93 -9.47
N LYS A 17 -1.11 -11.29 -8.30
CA LYS A 17 -0.02 -12.26 -8.14
C LYS A 17 1.13 -12.01 -9.13
N ASP A 18 1.34 -10.75 -9.51
CA ASP A 18 2.40 -10.37 -10.43
C ASP A 18 3.63 -9.94 -9.61
N PRO A 19 4.72 -10.73 -9.60
CA PRO A 19 5.93 -10.41 -8.83
C PRO A 19 6.56 -9.06 -9.23
N LEU A 20 6.38 -8.60 -10.48
CA LEU A 20 6.90 -7.32 -10.92
C LEU A 20 6.07 -6.17 -10.33
N LEU A 21 4.73 -6.28 -10.34
CA LEU A 21 3.84 -5.28 -9.72
C LEU A 21 4.07 -5.23 -8.21
N CYS A 22 4.19 -6.39 -7.57
CA CYS A 22 4.58 -6.55 -6.18
C CYS A 22 5.87 -5.78 -5.83
N SER A 23 6.93 -5.99 -6.62
CA SER A 23 8.23 -5.35 -6.41
C SER A 23 8.18 -3.84 -6.62
N LYS A 24 7.49 -3.39 -7.67
CA LYS A 24 7.26 -1.96 -7.94
C LYS A 24 6.46 -1.29 -6.82
N PHE A 25 5.45 -1.96 -6.27
CA PHE A 25 4.66 -1.42 -5.15
C PHE A 25 5.51 -1.24 -3.89
N ALA A 26 6.33 -2.23 -3.55
CA ALA A 26 7.28 -2.13 -2.45
C ALA A 26 8.32 -1.00 -2.66
N ALA A 27 8.67 -0.70 -3.91
CA ALA A 27 9.50 0.45 -4.23
C ALA A 27 8.74 1.78 -4.02
N CYS A 28 7.45 1.85 -4.36
CA CYS A 28 6.62 3.01 -4.05
C CYS A 28 6.52 3.24 -2.54
N GLU A 29 6.29 2.20 -1.71
CA GLU A 29 6.22 2.33 -0.24
C GLU A 29 7.47 3.02 0.35
N ARG A 30 8.66 2.84 -0.25
CA ARG A 30 9.90 3.49 0.19
C ARG A 30 9.94 5.00 -0.07
N LEU A 31 9.02 5.53 -0.88
CA LEU A 31 8.86 6.96 -1.11
C LEU A 31 8.01 7.62 -0.02
N MET A 32 7.37 6.86 0.87
CA MET A 32 6.66 7.41 2.01
C MET A 32 7.63 8.15 2.95
N SER A 33 7.10 9.12 3.69
CA SER A 33 7.88 9.74 4.76
C SER A 33 8.31 8.69 5.80
N PRO A 34 9.51 8.79 6.41
CA PRO A 34 9.99 7.79 7.36
C PRO A 34 9.02 7.52 8.52
N ARG A 35 8.32 8.56 9.00
CA ARG A 35 7.33 8.45 10.07
C ARG A 35 6.11 7.61 9.64
N VAL A 36 5.60 7.84 8.43
CA VAL A 36 4.48 7.07 7.87
C VAL A 36 4.91 5.63 7.60
N LEU A 37 6.10 5.42 7.04
CA LEU A 37 6.64 4.09 6.77
C LEU A 37 6.81 3.29 8.07
N PHE A 38 7.30 3.93 9.13
CA PHE A 38 7.42 3.30 10.44
C PHE A 38 6.05 2.90 11.01
N ALA A 39 5.09 3.83 10.99
CA ALA A 39 3.72 3.55 11.43
C ALA A 39 3.07 2.42 10.61
N LEU A 40 3.32 2.39 9.29
CA LEU A 40 2.85 1.33 8.41
C LEU A 40 3.39 -0.04 8.85
N GLU A 41 4.70 -0.16 9.08
CA GLU A 41 5.31 -1.42 9.52
C GLU A 41 4.83 -1.86 10.91
N GLU A 42 4.57 -0.93 11.83
CA GLU A 42 3.93 -1.25 13.12
C GLU A 42 2.50 -1.77 12.93
N CYS A 43 1.67 -1.04 12.18
CA CYS A 43 0.28 -1.41 11.93
C CYS A 43 0.15 -2.76 11.21
N LYS A 44 1.05 -3.04 10.25
CA LYS A 44 1.15 -4.34 9.59
C LYS A 44 1.36 -5.47 10.61
N ARG A 45 2.23 -5.28 11.61
CA ARG A 45 2.50 -6.27 12.67
C ARG A 45 1.37 -6.39 13.67
N GLU A 46 0.71 -5.29 14.01
CA GLU A 46 -0.43 -5.29 14.96
C GLU A 46 -1.65 -6.00 14.37
N ILE A 47 -1.96 -5.76 13.09
CA ILE A 47 -3.17 -6.27 12.44
C ILE A 47 -2.95 -7.68 11.88
N VAL A 48 -1.73 -7.97 11.43
CA VAL A 48 -1.35 -9.29 10.91
C VAL A 48 -0.13 -9.81 11.67
N PRO A 49 -0.31 -10.24 12.94
CA PRO A 49 0.80 -10.67 13.80
C PRO A 49 1.50 -11.93 13.30
N GLU A 50 0.81 -12.77 12.51
CA GLU A 50 1.40 -13.92 11.83
C GLU A 50 2.31 -13.52 10.64
N GLY A 51 2.38 -12.22 10.34
CA GLY A 51 3.14 -11.64 9.26
C GLY A 51 2.34 -11.53 7.97
N ILE A 52 2.43 -10.37 7.32
CA ILE A 52 1.95 -10.22 5.95
C ILE A 52 2.85 -11.06 5.05
N LYS A 53 2.25 -12.00 4.31
CA LYS A 53 2.97 -12.74 3.28
C LYS A 53 3.52 -11.72 2.29
N ARG A 54 4.82 -11.78 2.01
CA ARG A 54 5.41 -10.94 0.95
C ARG A 54 4.59 -11.16 -0.33
N CYS A 55 4.39 -10.09 -1.09
CA CYS A 55 3.78 -10.19 -2.40
C CYS A 55 4.63 -11.13 -3.27
N THR A 56 4.14 -12.34 -3.52
CA THR A 56 4.80 -13.36 -4.33
C THR A 56 3.87 -13.80 -5.45
N PRO A 57 4.39 -14.39 -6.54
CA PRO A 57 3.55 -14.87 -7.64
C PRO A 57 2.53 -15.95 -7.24
N TYR A 58 2.67 -16.51 -6.04
CA TYR A 58 1.92 -17.67 -5.58
C TYR A 58 1.00 -17.36 -4.40
N SER A 59 1.03 -16.14 -3.87
CA SER A 59 0.25 -15.74 -2.69
C SER A 59 -0.33 -14.34 -2.83
N VAL A 60 -1.57 -14.19 -2.38
CA VAL A 60 -2.12 -12.85 -2.13
C VAL A 60 -1.39 -12.22 -0.94
N VAL A 61 -1.13 -10.93 -1.00
CA VAL A 61 -0.49 -10.16 0.09
C VAL A 61 -1.42 -10.11 1.29
N PHE A 62 -2.70 -9.90 1.02
CA PHE A 62 -3.75 -9.83 2.01
C PHE A 62 -4.73 -10.96 1.78
N GLU A 63 -4.88 -11.84 2.77
CA GLU A 63 -5.83 -12.96 2.72
C GLU A 63 -7.29 -12.48 2.81
N LYS A 64 -7.51 -11.27 3.35
CA LYS A 64 -8.83 -10.64 3.43
C LYS A 64 -8.78 -9.20 2.91
N PRO A 65 -9.79 -8.76 2.15
CA PRO A 65 -9.87 -7.40 1.59
C PRO A 65 -10.03 -6.31 2.66
N GLU A 66 -10.45 -6.67 3.87
CA GLU A 66 -10.57 -5.76 5.02
C GLU A 66 -9.23 -5.42 5.70
N ILE A 67 -8.16 -6.18 5.43
CA ILE A 67 -6.86 -5.98 6.09
C ILE A 67 -6.19 -4.67 5.63
N PRO A 68 -6.11 -4.36 4.31
CA PRO A 68 -5.61 -3.06 3.84
C PRO A 68 -6.30 -1.87 4.49
N GLU A 69 -7.62 -1.95 4.66
CA GLU A 69 -8.41 -0.89 5.27
C GLU A 69 -8.02 -0.68 6.74
N LYS A 70 -7.97 -1.76 7.53
CA LYS A 70 -7.55 -1.71 8.94
C LYS A 70 -6.14 -1.14 9.09
N ILE A 71 -5.21 -1.53 8.21
CA ILE A 71 -3.83 -1.02 8.24
C ILE A 71 -3.80 0.48 7.97
N PHE A 72 -4.57 0.93 6.97
CA PHE A 72 -4.67 2.34 6.66
C PHE A 72 -5.22 3.14 7.85
N ASP A 73 -6.30 2.67 8.48
CA ASP A 73 -6.90 3.35 9.63
C ASP A 73 -5.92 3.43 10.81
N CYS A 74 -5.20 2.35 11.10
CA CYS A 74 -4.15 2.35 12.13
C CYS A 74 -3.03 3.36 11.82
N VAL A 75 -2.60 3.47 10.56
CA VAL A 75 -1.57 4.45 10.17
C VAL A 75 -2.07 5.87 10.36
N VAL A 76 -3.32 6.15 9.98
CA VAL A 76 -3.94 7.46 10.17
C VAL A 76 -4.04 7.81 11.65
N GLU A 77 -4.43 6.86 12.50
CA GLU A 77 -4.49 7.05 13.95
C GLU A 77 -3.11 7.34 14.56
N LYS A 78 -2.06 6.60 14.19
CA LYS A 78 -0.70 6.79 14.75
C LYS A 78 0.00 8.05 14.23
N VAL A 79 -0.23 8.40 12.96
CA VAL A 79 0.41 9.57 12.35
C VAL A 79 -0.34 10.85 12.72
N GLU A 80 -1.65 10.76 12.99
CA GLU A 80 -2.60 11.84 13.30
C GLU A 80 -2.69 12.91 12.20
N LYS A 81 -1.59 13.65 12.01
CA LYS A 81 -1.48 14.74 11.04
C LYS A 81 -0.08 14.80 10.44
N LEU A 82 -0.05 14.74 9.12
CA LEU A 82 1.17 15.00 8.33
C LEU A 82 1.53 16.48 8.38
N THR A 83 2.82 16.74 8.58
CA THR A 83 3.43 18.05 8.36
C THR A 83 3.42 18.41 6.87
N LEU A 84 3.59 19.70 6.53
CA LEU A 84 3.65 20.14 5.12
C LEU A 84 4.76 19.44 4.30
N PRO A 85 6.00 19.23 4.83
CA PRO A 85 7.02 18.46 4.13
C PRO A 85 6.60 17.00 3.91
N GLU A 86 6.02 16.35 4.92
CA GLU A 86 5.56 14.96 4.80
C GLU A 86 4.45 14.83 3.76
N LYS A 87 3.50 15.79 3.71
CA LYS A 87 2.47 15.81 2.67
C LYS A 87 3.07 15.85 1.27
N LYS A 88 4.11 16.66 1.04
CA LYS A 88 4.81 16.72 -0.26
C LYS A 88 5.49 15.40 -0.59
N ILE A 89 6.11 14.75 0.39
CA ILE A 89 6.74 13.43 0.20
C ILE A 89 5.67 12.37 -0.13
N MET A 90 4.54 12.40 0.56
CA MET A 90 3.43 11.47 0.32
C MET A 90 2.83 11.61 -1.08
N LEU A 91 2.89 12.79 -1.71
CA LEU A 91 2.49 12.95 -3.12
C LEU A 91 3.32 12.08 -4.07
N ASN A 92 4.62 11.90 -3.82
CA ASN A 92 5.46 11.03 -4.64
C ASN A 92 5.04 9.56 -4.51
N PHE A 93 4.63 9.15 -3.32
CA PHE A 93 4.07 7.83 -3.07
C PHE A 93 2.72 7.65 -3.81
N GLU A 94 1.81 8.63 -3.70
CA GLU A 94 0.52 8.60 -4.38
C GLU A 94 0.68 8.55 -5.91
N GLU A 95 1.60 9.32 -6.47
CA GLU A 95 1.87 9.32 -7.91
C GLU A 95 2.46 7.97 -8.37
N CYS A 96 3.43 7.42 -7.64
CA CYS A 96 4.03 6.13 -7.94
C CYS A 96 2.99 5.00 -7.93
N THR A 97 2.12 4.97 -6.92
CA THR A 97 1.08 3.94 -6.80
C THR A 97 -0.01 4.08 -7.85
N LYS A 98 -0.35 5.31 -8.24
CA LYS A 98 -1.30 5.58 -9.33
C LYS A 98 -0.78 5.06 -10.67
N ILE A 99 0.47 5.38 -11.04
CA ILE A 99 1.09 4.88 -12.27
C ILE A 99 1.09 3.35 -12.27
N LEU A 100 1.42 2.73 -11.13
CA LEU A 100 1.45 1.28 -11.02
C LEU A 100 0.08 0.64 -11.22
N PHE A 101 -0.98 1.28 -10.72
CA PHE A 101 -2.36 0.85 -10.94
C PHE A 101 -2.77 0.95 -12.41
N GLU A 102 -2.47 2.05 -13.07
CA GLU A 102 -2.75 2.23 -14.51
C GLU A 102 -2.00 1.20 -15.37
N GLU A 103 -0.73 0.91 -15.02
CA GLU A 103 0.09 -0.07 -15.74
C GLU A 103 -0.35 -1.52 -15.52
N GLY A 104 -0.72 -1.89 -14.29
CA GLY A 104 -0.90 -3.29 -13.88
C GLY A 104 -2.35 -3.76 -13.74
N CYS A 105 -3.25 -2.83 -13.40
CA CYS A 105 -4.60 -3.13 -12.97
C CYS A 105 -5.66 -2.64 -13.95
N GLU A 106 -5.55 -1.41 -14.47
CA GLU A 106 -6.50 -0.90 -15.47
C GLU A 106 -6.32 -1.55 -16.84
N LYS A 107 -5.08 -1.87 -17.24
CA LYS A 107 -4.80 -2.59 -18.50
C LYS A 107 -5.38 -4.01 -18.59
N LYS A 108 -5.85 -4.60 -17.49
CA LYS A 108 -6.48 -5.94 -17.47
C LYS A 108 -8.00 -5.91 -17.70
N LYS A 109 -8.61 -4.74 -17.93
CA LYS A 109 -10.05 -4.60 -18.27
C LYS A 109 -10.34 -4.62 -19.79
N VAL A 110 -9.45 -5.16 -20.61
CA VAL A 110 -9.67 -5.35 -22.07
C VAL A 110 -9.82 -6.82 -22.40
#